data_AF-A0A7T6Z5F0-F1
#
_entry.id   AF-A0A7T6Z5F0-F1
#
_cell.length_a   1.000
_cell.length_b   1.000
_cell.length_c   1.000
_cell.angle_alpha   90.00
_cell.angle_beta   90.00
_cell.angle_gamma   90.00
#
_symmetry.space_group_name_H-M   'P 1'
#
loop_
_entity.id
_entity.type
_entity.pdbx_description
1 polymer ?
#
loop_
_entity_poly.entity_id
_entity_poly.type
_entity_poly.pdbx_seq_one_letter_code
_entity_poly.pdbx_strand_id
1 'polypeptide(L)'
;MGGGRNAVDRILVGSVTEASVRRASCDVLTVKGQATDTLYNNLLVAVDGSEKALTKAIAVAKTYESSLKIVHVVEIHASPYAHTVLSVYQQQDNNEEETEQNMEH
;
A
#
# COMPACT_ATOMS: atom_id res chain seq x y z
N MET A 1 13.53 13.04 19.04
CA MET A 1 14.36 12.57 17.91
C MET A 1 14.92 11.19 18.26
N GLY A 2 14.22 10.11 17.92
CA GLY A 2 14.64 8.72 18.16
C GLY A 2 14.95 8.04 16.83
N GLY A 3 16.17 7.52 16.70
CA GLY A 3 16.76 7.08 15.43
C GLY A 3 16.10 5.87 14.77
N GLY A 4 16.14 5.86 13.43
CA GLY A 4 15.59 4.85 12.52
C GLY A 4 16.20 3.45 12.56
N ARG A 5 16.75 3.01 13.71
CA ARG A 5 17.32 1.67 13.88
C ARG A 5 16.26 0.56 14.01
N ASN A 6 14.98 0.93 14.19
CA ASN A 6 13.86 -0.02 14.25
C ASN A 6 13.19 -0.28 12.88
N ALA A 7 13.56 0.46 11.84
CA ALA A 7 13.03 0.26 10.49
C ALA A 7 13.73 -0.92 9.77
N VAL A 8 15.05 -1.04 9.96
CA VAL A 8 15.86 -2.12 9.38
C VAL A 8 15.47 -3.49 9.92
N ASP A 9 15.09 -3.59 11.20
CA ASP A 9 14.61 -4.84 11.83
C ASP A 9 13.25 -5.30 11.27
N ARG A 10 12.40 -4.38 10.78
CA ARG A 10 11.12 -4.73 10.13
C ARG A 10 11.29 -5.19 8.68
N ILE A 11 12.39 -4.82 8.03
CA ILE A 11 12.69 -5.10 6.61
C ILE A 11 13.92 -6.01 6.51
N LEU A 12 14.04 -7.02 7.36
CA LEU A 12 14.97 -8.12 7.09
C LEU A 12 14.43 -8.94 5.91
N VAL A 13 14.88 -8.58 4.70
CA VAL A 13 14.77 -9.38 3.47
C VAL A 13 16.13 -10.01 3.28
N GLY A 14 16.20 -11.35 3.26
CA GLY A 14 17.46 -12.05 3.04
C GLY A 14 18.05 -11.72 1.66
N SER A 15 19.37 -11.75 1.52
CA SER A 15 20.06 -11.42 0.26
C SER A 15 19.59 -12.24 -0.94
N VAL A 16 19.20 -13.50 -0.73
CA VAL A 16 18.62 -14.38 -1.75
C VAL A 16 17.22 -13.92 -2.16
N THR A 17 16.39 -13.52 -1.20
CA THR A 17 15.05 -12.99 -1.46
C THR A 17 15.13 -11.69 -2.24
N GLU A 18 16.00 -10.76 -1.83
CA GLU A 18 16.22 -9.49 -2.54
C GLU A 18 16.69 -9.74 -3.99
N ALA A 19 17.68 -10.62 -4.14
CA ALA A 19 18.19 -11.05 -5.43
C ALA A 19 17.10 -11.61 -6.35
N SER A 20 16.15 -12.37 -5.78
CA SER A 20 15.05 -12.98 -6.52
C SER A 20 14.00 -11.94 -6.91
N VAL A 21 13.53 -11.12 -5.97
CA VAL A 21 12.55 -10.05 -6.22
C VAL A 21 13.06 -9.07 -7.29
N ARG A 22 14.36 -8.76 -7.31
CA ARG A 22 14.93 -7.79 -8.27
C ARG A 22 15.09 -8.35 -9.68
N ARG A 23 15.24 -9.66 -9.86
CA ARG A 23 15.67 -10.26 -11.15
C ARG A 23 14.75 -11.33 -11.71
N ALA A 24 13.76 -11.78 -10.95
CA ALA A 24 12.82 -12.77 -11.43
C ALA A 24 12.07 -12.23 -12.66
N SER A 25 11.95 -13.07 -13.68
CA SER A 25 11.11 -12.80 -14.85
C SER A 25 9.63 -13.07 -14.61
N CYS A 26 9.28 -13.58 -13.43
CA CYS A 26 7.94 -13.94 -12.98
C CYS A 26 7.58 -13.25 -11.66
N ASP A 27 6.31 -13.35 -11.25
CA ASP A 27 5.85 -12.82 -9.96
C ASP A 27 6.49 -13.56 -8.80
N VAL A 28 6.93 -12.80 -7.79
CA VAL A 28 7.57 -13.33 -6.58
C VAL A 28 6.69 -13.03 -5.37
N LEU A 29 6.37 -14.07 -4.59
CA LEU A 29 5.68 -13.94 -3.31
C LEU A 29 6.68 -14.16 -2.17
N THR A 30 6.86 -13.16 -1.31
CA THR A 30 7.70 -13.27 -0.11
C THR A 30 6.81 -13.54 1.10
N VAL A 31 7.05 -14.65 1.79
CA VAL A 31 6.35 -15.01 3.02
C VAL A 31 7.28 -14.81 4.21
N LYS A 32 6.83 -14.07 5.23
CA LYS A 32 7.52 -13.92 6.51
C LYS A 32 6.71 -14.62 7.60
N GLY A 33 7.39 -15.39 8.47
CA GLY A 33 6.73 -16.16 9.53
C GLY A 33 6.16 -17.50 9.06
N GLN A 34 5.37 -18.15 9.91
CA GLN A 34 4.63 -19.37 9.54
C GLN A 34 3.32 -18.99 8.87
N ALA A 35 2.98 -19.71 7.80
CA ALA A 35 1.67 -19.60 7.18
C ALA A 35 0.60 -20.02 8.21
N THR A 36 -0.23 -19.08 8.62
CA THR A 36 -1.42 -19.36 9.40
C THR A 36 -2.50 -19.93 8.48
N ASP A 37 -3.40 -20.73 9.03
CA ASP A 37 -4.52 -21.33 8.29
C ASP A 37 -5.51 -20.29 7.74
N THR A 38 -5.41 -19.05 8.21
CA THR A 38 -6.13 -17.91 7.66
C THR A 38 -5.47 -17.43 6.37
N LEU A 39 -6.22 -17.58 5.27
CA LEU A 39 -5.88 -17.11 3.94
C LEU A 39 -5.73 -15.57 3.91
N TYR A 40 -5.24 -15.04 2.79
CA TYR A 40 -4.92 -13.61 2.60
C TYR A 40 -6.15 -12.70 2.66
N ASN A 41 -6.73 -12.46 3.84
CA ASN A 41 -8.01 -11.75 3.97
C ASN A 41 -7.93 -10.24 3.71
N ASN A 42 -6.76 -9.64 3.97
CA ASN A 42 -6.54 -8.21 3.82
C ASN A 42 -5.35 -7.97 2.89
N LEU A 43 -5.63 -7.45 1.70
CA LEU A 43 -4.64 -7.17 0.68
C LEU A 43 -4.44 -5.65 0.58
N LEU A 44 -3.20 -5.19 0.80
CA LEU A 44 -2.81 -3.79 0.58
C LEU A 44 -1.91 -3.73 -0.65
N VAL A 45 -2.28 -2.88 -1.60
CA VAL A 45 -1.60 -2.81 -2.90
C VAL A 45 -1.19 -1.38 -3.19
N ALA A 46 0.12 -1.16 -3.24
CA ALA A 46 0.68 0.07 -3.74
C ALA A 46 0.65 0.05 -5.28
N VAL A 47 0.03 1.07 -5.88
CA VAL A 47 0.02 1.27 -7.33
C VAL A 47 0.87 2.48 -7.67
N ASP A 48 1.62 2.40 -8.75
CA ASP A 48 2.48 3.46 -9.30
C ASP A 48 1.92 4.01 -10.63
N GLY A 49 0.70 3.61 -11.00
CA GLY A 49 0.08 3.87 -12.29
C GLY A 49 0.18 2.70 -13.29
N SER A 50 0.94 1.64 -12.97
CA SER A 50 0.99 0.45 -13.82
C SER A 50 -0.25 -0.44 -13.67
N GLU A 51 -0.88 -0.80 -14.80
CA GLU A 51 -2.08 -1.65 -14.80
C GLU A 51 -1.82 -3.08 -14.34
N LYS A 52 -0.60 -3.59 -14.57
CA LYS A 52 -0.22 -4.97 -14.25
C LYS A 52 -0.31 -5.27 -12.76
N ALA A 53 0.14 -4.34 -11.91
CA ALA A 53 0.11 -4.51 -10.46
C ALA A 53 -1.34 -4.58 -9.95
N LEU A 54 -2.18 -3.64 -10.39
CA LEU A 54 -3.59 -3.57 -9.99
C LEU A 54 -4.40 -4.78 -10.47
N THR A 55 -4.20 -5.20 -11.72
CA THR A 55 -4.95 -6.34 -12.29
C THR A 55 -4.66 -7.64 -11.54
N LYS A 56 -3.38 -7.88 -11.20
CA LYS A 56 -2.98 -9.07 -10.44
C LYS A 56 -3.52 -9.03 -9.01
N ALA A 57 -3.45 -7.88 -8.37
CA ALA A 57 -4.04 -7.66 -7.05
C ALA A 57 -5.54 -8.01 -7.00
N ILE A 58 -6.31 -7.53 -7.97
CA ILE A 58 -7.74 -7.82 -8.07
C ILE A 58 -7.98 -9.32 -8.26
N ALA A 59 -7.20 -9.99 -9.11
CA ALA A 59 -7.32 -11.43 -9.32
C ALA A 59 -7.06 -12.23 -8.03
N VAL A 60 -6.01 -11.86 -7.28
CA VAL A 60 -5.70 -12.48 -5.98
C VAL A 60 -6.81 -12.24 -4.98
N ALA A 61 -7.28 -10.98 -4.84
CA ALA A 61 -8.34 -10.64 -3.90
C ALA A 61 -9.64 -11.41 -4.19
N LYS A 62 -10.03 -11.55 -5.46
CA LYS A 62 -11.19 -12.37 -5.84
C LYS A 62 -11.02 -13.85 -5.53
N THR A 63 -9.81 -14.38 -5.70
CA THR A 63 -9.52 -15.80 -5.47
C THR A 63 -9.63 -16.17 -3.99
N TYR A 64 -9.29 -15.24 -3.10
CA TYR A 64 -9.30 -15.46 -1.65
C TYR A 64 -10.42 -14.72 -0.91
N GLU A 65 -11.37 -14.14 -1.65
CA GLU A 65 -12.47 -13.32 -1.10
C GLU A 65 -11.95 -12.23 -0.14
N SER A 66 -10.82 -11.63 -0.49
CA SER A 66 -10.10 -10.67 0.34
C SER A 66 -10.69 -9.27 0.24
N SER A 67 -10.61 -8.51 1.33
CA SER A 67 -10.71 -7.06 1.29
C SER A 67 -9.44 -6.48 0.63
N LEU A 68 -9.62 -5.66 -0.41
CA LEU A 68 -8.53 -5.04 -1.18
C LEU A 68 -8.50 -3.54 -0.92
N LYS A 69 -7.38 -3.06 -0.35
CA LYS A 69 -7.07 -1.63 -0.17
C LYS A 69 -5.99 -1.23 -1.16
N ILE A 70 -6.20 -0.12 -1.86
CA ILE A 70 -5.29 0.39 -2.89
C ILE A 70 -4.70 1.71 -2.40
N VAL A 71 -3.38 1.86 -2.52
CA VAL A 71 -2.66 3.08 -2.13
C VAL A 71 -1.85 3.58 -3.33
N HIS A 72 -1.97 4.87 -3.61
CA HIS A 72 -1.15 5.56 -4.60
C HIS A 72 -0.48 6.76 -3.93
N VAL A 73 0.83 6.90 -4.10
CA VAL A 73 1.59 8.04 -3.55
C VAL A 73 1.91 8.99 -4.69
N VAL A 74 1.41 10.23 -4.58
CA VAL A 74 1.68 11.29 -5.56
C VAL A 74 2.68 12.28 -4.95
N GLU A 75 3.84 12.43 -5.59
CA GLU A 75 4.81 13.45 -5.20
C GLU A 75 4.45 14.79 -5.85
N ILE A 76 4.08 15.76 -5.01
CA ILE A 76 3.71 17.10 -5.46
C ILE A 76 4.92 18.01 -5.26
N HIS A 77 5.57 18.36 -6.37
CA HIS A 77 6.70 19.30 -6.34
C HIS A 77 6.21 20.68 -5.89
N ALA A 78 6.92 21.29 -4.93
CA ALA A 78 6.59 22.60 -4.38
C ALA A 78 6.81 23.72 -5.42
N SER A 79 5.83 23.89 -6.29
CA SER A 79 5.61 25.12 -7.06
C SER A 79 4.92 26.15 -6.16
N PRO A 80 5.10 27.48 -6.36
CA PRO A 80 4.31 28.49 -5.65
C PRO A 80 2.78 28.32 -5.78
N TYR A 81 2.31 27.50 -6.74
CA TYR A 81 0.91 27.13 -6.90
C TYR A 81 0.51 25.80 -6.22
N ALA A 82 1.48 25.01 -5.73
CA ALA A 82 1.24 23.70 -5.14
C ALA A 82 0.45 23.78 -3.83
N HIS A 83 0.65 24.83 -3.03
CA HIS A 83 -0.10 25.05 -1.78
C HIS A 83 -1.61 25.18 -2.02
N THR A 84 -2.01 25.85 -3.12
CA THR A 84 -3.43 26.00 -3.49
C THR A 84 -4.06 24.67 -3.91
N VAL A 85 -3.31 23.84 -4.63
CA VAL A 85 -3.80 22.53 -5.08
C VAL A 85 -3.93 21.57 -3.90
N LEU A 86 -2.91 21.52 -3.03
CA LEU A 86 -2.92 20.67 -1.83
C LEU A 86 -4.06 20.99 -0.87
N SER A 87 -4.38 22.28 -0.65
CA SER A 87 -5.48 22.65 0.26
C SER A 87 -6.83 22.15 -0.22
N VAL A 88 -7.08 22.12 -1.53
CA VAL A 88 -8.34 21.60 -2.11
C VAL A 88 -8.48 20.10 -1.87
N TYR A 89 -7.41 19.31 -2.03
CA TYR A 89 -7.45 17.87 -1.79
C TYR A 89 -7.61 17.55 -0.29
N GLN A 90 -6.94 18.29 0.59
CA GLN A 90 -7.04 18.08 2.04
C GLN A 90 -8.44 18.41 2.59
N GLN A 91 -9.18 19.32 1.96
CA GLN A 91 -10.55 19.63 2.36
C GLN A 91 -11.56 18.54 1.98
N GLN A 92 -11.28 17.70 0.98
CA GLN A 92 -12.17 16.60 0.61
C GLN A 92 -12.03 15.40 1.56
N ASP A 93 -10.79 15.06 1.95
CA ASP A 93 -10.51 13.95 2.89
C ASP A 93 -11.15 14.19 4.27
N ASN A 94 -11.06 15.42 4.78
CA ASN A 94 -11.65 15.78 6.08
C ASN A 94 -13.19 15.77 6.08
N ASN A 95 -13.84 16.01 4.93
CA ASN A 95 -15.30 16.02 4.85
C ASN A 95 -15.89 14.61 4.77
N GLU A 96 -15.14 13.63 4.25
CA GLU A 96 -15.58 12.23 4.20
C GLU A 96 -15.48 11.58 5.61
N GLU A 97 -14.42 11.88 6.38
CA GLU A 97 -14.29 11.43 7.78
C GLU A 97 -15.39 11.99 8.70
N GLU A 98 -15.86 13.22 8.50
CA GLU A 98 -16.97 13.79 9.28
C GLU A 98 -18.34 13.18 8.92
N THR A 99 -18.52 12.69 7.68
CA THR A 99 -19.79 12.04 7.29
C THR A 99 -19.96 10.63 7.83
N GLU A 100 -18.88 9.89 8.07
CA GLU A 100 -18.95 8.57 8.71
C GLU A 100 -19.25 8.68 10.22
N GLN A 101 -18.73 9.71 10.91
CA GLN A 101 -18.98 9.92 12.35
C GLN A 101 -20.40 10.39 12.66
N ASN A 102 -21.10 11.01 11.71
CA ASN A 102 -22.50 11.44 11.87
C ASN A 102 -23.55 10.35 11.55
N MET A 103 -23.12 9.15 11.15
CA MET A 103 -24.03 8.02 10.89
C MET A 103 -24.08 6.98 12.05
N GLU A 104 -23.29 7.17 13.11
CA GLU A 104 -23.31 6.36 14.35
C GLU A 104 -24.07 7.01 15.53
N HIS A 105 -24.96 7.99 15.28
CA HIS A 105 -25.94 8.51 16.25
C HIS A 105 -27.35 8.48 15.66
#